data_AF-A0A497MKI7-F1
#
_entry.id   AF-A0A497MKI7-F1
#
_cell.length_a   1.000
_cell.length_b   1.000
_cell.length_c   1.000
_cell.angle_alpha   90.00
_cell.angle_beta   90.00
_cell.angle_gamma   90.00
#
_symmetry.space_group_name_H-M   'P 1'
#
loop_
_entity.id
_entity.type
_entity.pdbx_description
1 polymer ?
#
loop_
_entity_poly.entity_id
_entity_poly.type
_entity_poly.pdbx_seq_one_letter_code
_entity_poly.pdbx_strand_id
1 'polypeptide(L)'
;MVEIIKADRGPLIHIHYIERVVHGNGIVIKVYGKMKIAAKEYVYAHELKLNTIEVLLLTPETGVHTGYLAQKWVYNPGEYGNYASVDIFNTDGTEITAGAGPVDGSIWLDFEALGE
;
A
#
# COMPACT_ATOMS: atom_id res chain seq x y z
N MET A 1 -1.44 2.33 20.37
CA MET A 1 -1.20 3.75 20.02
C MET A 1 -0.71 3.74 18.58
N VAL A 2 -1.48 4.30 17.65
CA VAL A 2 -1.13 4.30 16.21
C VAL A 2 -0.23 5.50 15.98
N GLU A 3 1.00 5.25 15.53
CA GLU A 3 1.95 6.30 15.16
C GLU A 3 1.53 6.86 13.79
N ILE A 4 1.21 8.16 13.74
CA ILE A 4 0.84 8.85 12.51
C ILE A 4 2.10 9.53 11.97
N ILE A 5 2.71 8.94 10.94
CA ILE A 5 3.78 9.56 10.18
C ILE A 5 3.11 10.31 9.02
N LYS A 6 3.04 11.64 9.11
CA LYS A 6 2.65 12.47 7.96
C LYS A 6 3.90 12.76 7.12
N ALA A 7 3.92 12.35 5.86
CA ALA A 7 4.76 12.97 4.85
C ALA A 7 3.92 14.06 4.15
N ASP A 8 4.47 15.27 3.99
CA ASP A 8 3.80 16.37 3.29
C ASP A 8 3.64 16.11 1.77
N ARG A 9 4.14 14.97 1.29
CA ARG A 9 3.97 14.37 -0.05
C ARG A 9 4.12 12.85 0.08
N GLY A 10 3.12 12.07 -0.34
CA GLY A 10 3.18 10.61 -0.34
C GLY A 10 2.03 9.94 0.44
N PRO A 11 1.98 8.59 0.41
CA PRO A 11 0.92 7.81 1.03
C PRO A 11 0.92 7.96 2.55
N LEU A 12 -0.27 8.09 3.14
CA LEU A 12 -0.45 8.04 4.59
C LEU A 12 -0.64 6.58 5.01
N ILE A 13 0.31 6.01 5.75
CA ILE A 13 0.31 4.58 6.11
C ILE A 13 0.03 4.39 7.59
N HIS A 14 -0.95 3.56 7.91
CA HIS A 14 -1.31 3.13 9.25
C HIS A 14 -1.08 1.62 9.38
N ILE A 15 -0.11 1.24 10.21
CA ILE A 15 0.16 -0.17 10.50
C ILE A 15 -0.73 -0.62 11.66
N HIS A 16 -1.46 -1.71 11.44
CA HIS A 16 -2.35 -2.32 12.43
C HIS A 16 -1.69 -3.50 13.12
N TYR A 17 -0.99 -4.34 12.38
CA TYR A 17 -0.40 -5.57 12.89
C TYR A 17 0.84 -5.96 12.10
N ILE A 18 1.84 -6.50 12.80
CA ILE A 18 3.05 -7.05 12.21
C ILE A 18 3.19 -8.48 12.71
N GLU A 19 3.26 -9.42 11.78
CA GLU A 19 3.53 -10.83 12.05
C GLU A 19 4.94 -11.16 11.59
N ARG A 20 5.70 -11.86 12.43
CA ARG A 20 6.99 -12.42 12.05
C ARG A 20 6.88 -13.94 12.04
N VAL A 21 7.05 -14.54 10.86
CA VAL A 21 7.01 -15.97 10.65
C VAL A 21 8.43 -16.48 10.47
N VAL A 22 8.83 -17.46 11.29
CA VAL A 22 10.12 -18.13 11.19
C VAL A 22 9.89 -19.53 10.62
N HIS A 23 10.49 -19.84 9.47
CA HIS A 23 10.43 -21.16 8.87
C HIS A 23 11.84 -21.64 8.51
N GLY A 24 12.33 -22.63 9.26
CA GLY A 24 13.72 -23.07 9.15
C GLY A 24 14.70 -21.94 9.51
N ASN A 25 15.60 -21.60 8.58
CA ASN A 25 16.55 -20.50 8.73
C ASN A 25 16.05 -19.16 8.17
N GLY A 26 14.87 -19.15 7.53
CA GLY A 26 14.28 -17.95 6.93
C GLY A 26 13.35 -17.22 7.88
N ILE A 27 13.27 -15.90 7.72
CA ILE A 27 12.31 -15.03 8.42
C ILE A 27 11.50 -14.31 7.34
N VAL A 28 10.18 -14.38 7.45
CA VAL A 28 9.27 -13.59 6.63
C VAL A 28 8.45 -12.69 7.55
N ILE A 29 8.36 -11.42 7.22
CA ILE A 29 7.53 -10.44 7.91
C ILE A 29 6.28 -10.19 7.07
N LYS A 30 5.12 -10.23 7.73
CA LYS A 30 3.86 -9.78 7.17
C LYS A 30 3.39 -8.53 7.89
N VAL A 31 2.96 -7.53 7.14
CA VAL A 31 2.51 -6.25 7.67
C VAL A 31 1.10 -6.00 7.17
N TYR A 32 0.21 -5.77 8.12
CA TYR A 32 -1.20 -5.50 7.88
C TYR A 32 -1.50 -4.07 8.30
N GLY A 33 -2.26 -3.37 7.49
CA GLY A 33 -2.61 -2.00 7.78
C GLY A 33 -3.56 -1.42 6.76
N LYS A 34 -3.65 -0.10 6.78
CA LYS A 34 -4.33 0.67 5.74
C LYS A 34 -3.47 1.84 5.30
N MET A 35 -3.67 2.28 4.07
CA MET A 35 -2.99 3.45 3.53
C MET A 35 -3.98 4.35 2.79
N LYS A 36 -3.86 5.68 2.95
CA LYS A 36 -4.52 6.66 2.08
C LYS A 36 -3.52 7.05 1.00
N ILE A 37 -3.86 6.79 -0.26
CA ILE A 37 -2.94 6.92 -1.39
C ILE A 37 -3.67 7.47 -2.62
N ALA A 38 -3.00 8.31 -3.40
CA ALA A 38 -3.42 8.76 -4.72
C ALA A 38 -2.84 7.86 -5.83
N ALA A 39 -3.40 7.95 -7.03
CA ALA A 39 -2.88 7.20 -8.17
C ALA A 39 -1.46 7.66 -8.54
N LYS A 40 -0.64 6.72 -9.01
CA LYS A 40 0.79 6.89 -9.36
C LYS A 40 1.69 7.25 -8.18
N GLU A 41 1.22 7.13 -6.94
CA GLU A 41 2.10 7.26 -5.78
C GLU A 41 2.90 5.97 -5.54
N TYR A 42 4.08 6.15 -4.98
CA TYR A 42 4.99 5.06 -4.61
C TYR A 42 4.89 4.77 -3.12
N VAL A 43 4.98 3.49 -2.78
CA VAL A 43 5.09 2.97 -1.41
C VAL A 43 6.40 2.22 -1.30
N TYR A 44 7.31 2.69 -0.47
CA TYR A 44 8.61 2.05 -0.26
C TYR A 44 8.55 0.98 0.83
N ALA A 45 9.39 -0.05 0.72
CA ALA A 45 9.47 -1.15 1.69
C ALA A 45 9.59 -0.65 3.14
N HIS A 46 10.47 0.33 3.36
CA HIS A 46 10.74 0.87 4.69
C HIS A 46 9.54 1.61 5.31
N GLU A 47 8.63 2.15 4.50
CA GLU A 47 7.40 2.78 4.98
C GLU A 47 6.42 1.74 5.51
N LEU A 48 6.49 0.52 4.97
CA LEU A 48 5.75 -0.66 5.44
C LEU A 48 6.49 -1.39 6.57
N LYS A 49 7.62 -0.87 7.08
CA LYS A 49 8.49 -1.54 8.07
C LYS A 49 9.07 -2.87 7.57
N LEU A 50 9.29 -2.96 6.26
CA LEU A 50 9.99 -4.04 5.59
C LEU A 50 11.32 -3.53 5.02
N ASN A 51 12.29 -4.41 4.88
CA ASN A 51 13.49 -4.23 4.07
C ASN A 51 13.19 -4.47 2.58
N THR A 52 12.28 -5.41 2.29
CA THR A 52 11.88 -5.79 0.93
C THR A 52 10.37 -5.95 0.83
N ILE A 53 9.80 -5.65 -0.33
CA ILE A 53 8.43 -6.00 -0.70
C ILE A 53 8.51 -7.15 -1.70
N GLU A 54 8.02 -8.33 -1.33
CA GLU A 54 7.83 -9.45 -2.25
C GLU A 54 6.39 -9.50 -2.75
N VAL A 55 5.44 -9.33 -1.83
CA VAL A 55 4.00 -9.33 -2.11
C VAL A 55 3.36 -8.14 -1.41
N LEU A 56 2.42 -7.49 -2.09
CA LEU A 56 1.57 -6.45 -1.53
C LEU A 56 0.15 -6.74 -1.98
N LEU A 57 -0.83 -6.86 -1.11
CA LEU A 57 -2.25 -6.99 -1.47
C LEU A 57 -2.92 -5.68 -1.09
N LEU A 58 -3.80 -5.18 -1.96
CA LEU A 58 -4.49 -3.89 -1.79
C LEU A 58 -5.98 -4.10 -1.98
N THR A 59 -6.78 -3.63 -1.02
CA THR A 59 -8.24 -3.71 -1.05
C THR A 59 -8.82 -2.31 -0.82
N PRO A 60 -9.55 -1.72 -1.77
CA PRO A 60 -10.16 -0.42 -1.59
C PRO A 60 -11.18 -0.37 -0.44
N GLU A 61 -11.03 0.62 0.44
CA GLU A 61 -11.91 0.92 1.58
C GLU A 61 -12.47 2.34 1.43
N THR A 62 -13.37 2.56 0.47
CA THR A 62 -13.80 3.93 0.13
C THR A 62 -14.99 4.44 0.93
N GLY A 63 -15.62 3.59 1.76
CA GLY A 63 -16.77 3.95 2.60
C GLY A 63 -18.01 4.40 1.81
N VAL A 64 -17.98 4.28 0.48
CA VAL A 64 -19.06 4.65 -0.45
C VAL A 64 -19.42 3.45 -1.32
N HIS A 65 -20.61 3.47 -1.91
CA HIS A 65 -21.07 2.41 -2.82
C HIS A 65 -20.45 2.48 -4.23
N THR A 66 -19.56 3.44 -4.48
CA THR A 66 -18.78 3.51 -5.72
C THR A 66 -17.61 2.54 -5.66
N GLY A 67 -17.53 1.64 -6.62
CA GLY A 67 -16.43 0.69 -6.74
C GLY A 67 -15.15 1.36 -7.25
N TYR A 68 -14.02 0.93 -6.70
CA TYR A 68 -12.68 1.29 -7.16
C TYR A 68 -11.85 0.03 -7.29
N LEU A 69 -10.86 0.07 -8.16
CA LEU A 69 -9.91 -1.01 -8.40
C LEU A 69 -8.51 -0.46 -8.14
N ALA A 70 -7.79 -1.07 -7.19
CA ALA A 70 -6.39 -0.77 -6.94
C ALA A 70 -5.51 -1.77 -7.69
N GLN A 71 -4.61 -1.26 -8.53
CA GLN A 71 -3.53 -2.04 -9.12
C GLN A 71 -2.21 -1.62 -8.52
N LYS A 72 -1.26 -2.55 -8.50
CA LYS A 72 0.09 -2.31 -8.00
C LYS A 72 1.11 -2.85 -8.98
N TRP A 73 2.27 -2.22 -8.98
CA TRP A 73 3.46 -2.75 -9.62
C TRP A 73 4.63 -2.63 -8.66
N VAL A 74 5.16 -3.79 -8.24
CA VAL A 74 6.33 -3.86 -7.36
C VAL A 74 7.58 -3.85 -8.24
N TYR A 75 8.39 -2.81 -8.12
CA TYR A 75 9.67 -2.72 -8.82
C TYR A 75 10.69 -3.62 -8.11
N ASN A 76 11.36 -4.51 -8.85
CA ASN A 76 12.32 -5.47 -8.33
C ASN A 76 11.88 -6.18 -7.02
N PRO A 77 10.87 -7.07 -7.08
CA PRO A 77 10.36 -7.77 -5.90
C PRO A 77 11.47 -8.52 -5.15
N GLY A 78 11.53 -8.37 -3.83
CA GLY A 78 12.55 -9.00 -2.98
C GLY A 78 13.92 -8.29 -2.94
N GLU A 79 14.13 -7.21 -3.71
CA GLU A 79 15.35 -6.40 -3.58
C GLU A 79 15.25 -5.39 -2.43
N TYR A 80 16.39 -5.15 -1.77
CA TYR A 80 16.47 -4.24 -0.64
C TYR A 80 16.08 -2.81 -1.02
N GLY A 81 15.17 -2.21 -0.25
CA GLY A 81 14.72 -0.83 -0.44
C GLY A 81 13.85 -0.63 -1.68
N ASN A 82 13.25 -1.70 -2.20
CA ASN A 82 12.34 -1.62 -3.32
C ASN A 82 11.01 -0.90 -2.98
N TYR A 83 10.17 -0.72 -3.99
CA TYR A 83 8.92 0.05 -3.87
C TYR A 83 7.81 -0.52 -4.74
N ALA A 84 6.57 -0.16 -4.41
CA ALA A 84 5.40 -0.44 -5.22
C ALA A 84 4.80 0.88 -5.74
N SER A 85 4.53 0.95 -7.04
CA SER A 85 3.65 1.97 -7.63
C SER A 85 2.21 1.52 -7.50
N VAL A 86 1.30 2.41 -7.11
CA VAL A 86 -0.13 2.10 -6.97
C VAL A 86 -0.96 2.93 -7.94
N ASP A 87 -1.79 2.25 -8.73
CA ASP A 87 -2.73 2.84 -9.68
C ASP A 87 -4.16 2.61 -9.21
N ILE A 88 -5.03 3.56 -9.47
CA ILE A 88 -6.44 3.51 -9.04
C ILE A 88 -7.32 3.71 -10.26
N PHE A 89 -8.27 2.80 -10.46
CA PHE A 89 -9.27 2.87 -11.52
C PHE A 89 -10.68 2.89 -10.92
N ASN A 90 -11.61 3.52 -11.62
CA ASN A 90 -13.04 3.34 -11.34
C ASN A 90 -13.57 2.01 -11.94
N THR A 91 -14.84 1.68 -11.70
CA THR A 91 -15.47 0.46 -12.24
C THR A 91 -15.52 0.39 -13.77
N ASP A 92 -15.43 1.53 -14.44
CA ASP A 92 -15.40 1.62 -15.90
C ASP A 92 -13.99 1.40 -16.48
N GLY A 93 -13.00 1.12 -15.63
CA GLY A 93 -11.60 0.94 -16.02
C GLY A 93 -10.89 2.25 -16.35
N THR A 94 -11.48 3.39 -16.02
CA THR A 94 -10.85 4.71 -16.18
C THR A 94 -9.93 4.99 -15.00
N GLU A 95 -8.67 5.32 -15.29
CA GLU A 95 -7.69 5.70 -14.28
C GLU A 95 -8.09 7.02 -13.62
N ILE A 96 -8.05 7.04 -12.30
CA ILE A 96 -8.33 8.23 -11.51
C ILE A 96 -7.04 9.01 -11.41
N THR A 97 -6.97 10.17 -12.05
CA THR A 97 -5.81 11.05 -11.91
C THR A 97 -5.75 11.65 -10.50
N ALA A 98 -4.53 11.98 -10.04
CA ALA A 98 -4.35 12.70 -8.80
C ALA A 98 -5.21 13.98 -8.80
N GLY A 99 -6.02 14.13 -7.75
CA GLY A 99 -7.00 15.22 -7.58
C GLY A 99 -8.42 14.92 -8.09
N ALA A 100 -8.67 13.84 -8.83
CA ALA A 100 -9.99 13.49 -9.39
C ALA A 100 -10.76 12.40 -8.60
N GLY A 101 -10.20 11.95 -7.48
CA GLY A 101 -10.78 10.95 -6.59
C GLY A 101 -11.78 11.54 -5.58
N PRO A 102 -12.54 10.67 -4.87
CA PRO A 102 -13.63 11.08 -3.98
C PRO A 102 -13.19 11.98 -2.81
N VAL A 103 -11.92 11.93 -2.39
CA VAL A 103 -11.33 12.81 -1.36
C VAL A 103 -9.93 13.24 -1.79
N ASP A 104 -9.78 14.48 -2.26
CA ASP A 104 -8.50 15.10 -2.64
C ASP A 104 -7.69 14.35 -3.72
N GLY A 105 -8.28 13.39 -4.44
CA GLY A 105 -7.53 12.52 -5.36
C GLY A 105 -7.04 11.20 -4.79
N SER A 106 -7.34 10.89 -3.53
CA SER A 106 -6.85 9.69 -2.85
C SER A 106 -8.00 8.81 -2.38
N ILE A 107 -7.71 7.53 -2.18
CA ILE A 107 -8.61 6.57 -1.53
C ILE A 107 -7.89 5.85 -0.40
N TRP A 108 -8.66 5.31 0.55
CA TRP A 108 -8.12 4.37 1.54
C TRP A 108 -8.06 2.97 0.95
N LEU A 109 -6.97 2.26 1.22
CA LEU A 109 -6.72 0.88 0.87
C LEU A 109 -6.32 0.11 2.14
N ASP A 110 -6.99 -0.99 2.43
CA ASP A 110 -6.42 -2.01 3.30
C ASP A 110 -5.28 -2.73 2.58
N PHE A 111 -4.23 -3.09 3.30
CA PHE A 111 -3.11 -3.81 2.73
C PHE A 111 -2.61 -4.98 3.59
N GLU A 112 -2.08 -5.98 2.88
CA GLU A 112 -1.24 -7.05 3.43
C GLU A 112 0.06 -7.06 2.63
N ALA A 113 1.18 -6.76 3.26
CA ALA A 113 2.50 -6.76 2.66
C ALA A 113 3.34 -7.91 3.23
N LEU A 114 4.16 -8.53 2.39
CA LEU A 114 5.05 -9.63 2.74
C LEU A 114 6.46 -9.35 2.20
N GLY A 115 7.46 -9.60 3.03
CA GLY A 115 8.88 -9.52 2.68
C GLY A 115 9.77 -9.80 3.89
N GLU A 116 10.99 -9.27 3.88
CA GLU A 116 11.96 -9.38 4.98
C GLU A 116 12.16 -8.05 5.72
#